data_AF-A0A9D2JW37-F1
#
_entry.id   AF-A0A9D2JW37-F1
#
_cell.length_a   1.000
_cell.length_b   1.000
_cell.length_c   1.000
_cell.angle_alpha   90.00
_cell.angle_beta   90.00
_cell.angle_gamma   90.00
#
_symmetry.space_group_name_H-M   'P 1'
#
loop_
_entity.id
_entity.type
_entity.pdbx_description
1 polymer ?
#
loop_
_entity_poly.entity_id
_entity_poly.type
_entity_poly.pdbx_seq_one_letter_code
_entity_poly.pdbx_strand_id
1 'polypeptide(L)'
;MKTPISVVLFFNCALLLSCIWQLIRLYRNRGKRNRSFYVYGITALIGLFLGVESFFHQEHHSYCAIILGLLLFIDTHKEQKEKPVSKWSSAYASVISGYGFGIVCIIYGLIRIYDIFTGCYQ
;
A
#
# COMPACT_ATOMS: atom_id res chain seq x y z
N MET A 1 -11.46 17.75 -12.07
CA MET A 1 -11.11 18.34 -10.74
C MET A 1 -9.65 18.02 -10.42
N LYS A 2 -8.76 19.02 -10.33
CA LYS A 2 -7.35 18.82 -9.98
C LYS A 2 -7.22 18.21 -8.58
N THR A 3 -6.46 17.12 -8.44
CA THR A 3 -6.18 16.52 -7.15
C THR A 3 -5.39 17.51 -6.28
N PRO A 4 -5.79 17.72 -5.02
CA PRO A 4 -4.98 18.53 -4.12
C PRO A 4 -3.61 17.86 -3.89
N ILE A 5 -2.57 18.68 -3.89
CA ILE A 5 -1.16 18.24 -3.70
C ILE A 5 -0.99 17.46 -2.39
N SER A 6 -1.77 17.80 -1.36
CA SER A 6 -1.78 17.09 -0.08
C SER A 6 -2.12 15.61 -0.20
N VAL A 7 -3.04 15.24 -1.10
CA VAL A 7 -3.44 13.84 -1.31
C VAL A 7 -2.36 13.07 -2.05
N VAL A 8 -1.71 13.70 -3.03
CA VAL A 8 -0.57 13.12 -3.75
C VAL A 8 0.59 12.84 -2.78
N LEU A 9 0.94 13.84 -1.96
CA LEU A 9 1.98 13.69 -0.95
C LEU A 9 1.63 12.63 0.09
N PHE A 10 0.37 12.55 0.52
CA PHE A 10 -0.08 11.55 1.48
C PHE A 10 0.17 10.12 0.96
N PHE A 11 -0.29 9.78 -0.25
CA PHE A 11 -0.10 8.43 -0.80
C PHE A 11 1.38 8.10 -1.06
N ASN A 12 2.14 9.06 -1.58
CA ASN A 12 3.57 8.86 -1.84
C ASN A 12 4.34 8.61 -0.54
N CYS A 13 4.15 9.46 0.47
CA CYS A 13 4.81 9.31 1.77
C CYS A 13 4.36 8.03 2.48
N ALA A 14 3.07 7.70 2.47
CA ALA A 14 2.54 6.49 3.09
C ALA A 14 3.09 5.21 2.43
N LEU A 15 3.22 5.21 1.10
CA LEU A 15 3.83 4.11 0.35
C LEU A 15 5.32 3.98 0.69
N LEU A 16 6.07 5.07 0.65
CA LEU A 16 7.50 5.05 0.98
C LEU A 16 7.74 4.54 2.40
N LEU A 17 6.99 5.03 3.39
CA LEU A 17 7.08 4.56 4.76
C LEU A 17 6.74 3.08 4.88
N SER A 18 5.70 2.60 4.17
CA SER A 18 5.34 1.18 4.15
C SER A 18 6.44 0.32 3.53
N CYS A 19 7.03 0.75 2.41
CA CYS A 19 8.13 0.06 1.75
C CYS A 19 9.38 0.00 2.65
N ILE A 20 9.77 1.12 3.28
CA ILE A 20 10.89 1.17 4.22
C ILE A 20 10.63 0.23 5.39
N TRP A 21 9.42 0.25 5.96
CA TRP A 21 9.04 -0.64 7.07
C TRP A 21 9.15 -2.11 6.67
N GLN A 22 8.66 -2.49 5.48
CA GLN A 22 8.79 -3.84 4.98
C GLN A 22 10.25 -4.25 4.75
N LEU A 23 11.08 -3.36 4.19
CA LEU A 23 12.51 -3.59 4.02
C LEU A 23 13.22 -3.81 5.37
N ILE A 24 12.90 -3.01 6.39
CA ILE A 24 13.42 -3.20 7.76
C ILE A 24 12.97 -4.56 8.32
N ARG A 25 11.69 -4.93 8.16
CA ARG A 25 11.15 -6.21 8.62
C ARG A 25 11.82 -7.39 7.92
N LEU A 26 12.11 -7.27 6.62
CA LEU A 26 12.86 -8.26 5.85
C LEU A 26 14.33 -8.33 6.33
N TYR A 27 15.00 -7.19 6.49
CA TYR A 27 16.37 -7.15 6.98
C TYR A 27 16.51 -7.83 8.36
N ARG A 28 15.57 -7.56 9.27
CA ARG A 28 15.53 -8.17 10.61
C ARG A 28 15.30 -9.69 10.56
N ASN A 29 14.49 -10.16 9.62
CA ASN A 29 14.16 -11.58 9.44
C ASN A 29 15.03 -12.29 8.39
N ARG A 30 16.22 -11.75 8.06
CA ARG A 30 17.14 -12.30 7.04
C ARG A 30 17.54 -13.77 7.23
N GLY A 31 17.44 -14.30 8.44
CA GLY A 31 17.71 -15.71 8.75
C GLY A 31 16.61 -16.69 8.34
N LYS A 32 15.40 -16.19 8.01
CA LYS A 32 14.24 -16.99 7.61
C LYS A 32 13.89 -16.75 6.14
N ARG A 33 14.88 -16.88 5.26
CA ARG A 33 14.70 -16.73 3.80
C ARG A 33 13.76 -17.83 3.28
N ASN A 34 12.63 -17.42 2.73
CA ASN A 34 11.67 -18.29 2.03
C ASN A 34 11.18 -17.56 0.75
N ARG A 35 10.47 -18.22 -0.17
CA ARG A 35 9.95 -17.56 -1.40
C ARG A 35 9.18 -16.28 -1.10
N SER A 36 8.34 -16.28 -0.07
CA SER A 36 7.61 -15.08 0.36
C SER A 36 8.55 -13.92 0.69
N PHE A 37 9.70 -14.17 1.33
CA PHE A 37 10.70 -13.14 1.66
C PHE A 37 11.14 -12.36 0.42
N TYR A 38 11.44 -13.07 -0.67
CA TYR A 38 11.87 -12.46 -1.92
C TYR A 38 10.74 -11.68 -2.61
N VAL A 39 9.51 -12.23 -2.60
CA VAL A 39 8.35 -11.53 -3.17
C VAL A 39 8.09 -10.21 -2.44
N TYR A 40 8.07 -10.21 -1.10
CA TYR A 40 7.91 -8.96 -0.33
C TYR A 40 9.04 -7.97 -0.60
N GLY A 41 10.29 -8.44 -0.71
CA GLY A 41 11.43 -7.57 -1.01
C GLY A 41 11.31 -6.90 -2.37
N ILE A 42 10.96 -7.68 -3.41
CA ILE A 42 10.76 -7.16 -4.77
C ILE A 42 9.59 -6.18 -4.80
N THR A 43 8.46 -6.51 -4.18
CA THR A 43 7.30 -5.60 -4.12
C THR A 43 7.63 -4.30 -3.38
N ALA A 44 8.37 -4.38 -2.27
CA ALA A 44 8.80 -3.20 -1.54
C ALA A 44 9.76 -2.31 -2.37
N LEU A 45 10.65 -2.91 -3.15
CA LEU A 45 11.54 -2.17 -4.06
C LEU A 45 10.76 -1.50 -5.20
N ILE A 46 9.85 -2.23 -5.85
CA ILE A 46 8.97 -1.68 -6.90
C ILE A 46 8.14 -0.52 -6.35
N GLY A 47 7.53 -0.69 -5.17
CA GLY A 47 6.77 0.37 -4.50
C GLY A 47 7.63 1.59 -4.14
N LEU A 48 8.91 1.38 -3.79
CA LEU A 48 9.83 2.47 -3.49
C LEU A 48 10.21 3.26 -4.74
N PHE A 49 10.51 2.58 -5.86
CA PHE A 49 10.76 3.24 -7.14
C PHE A 49 9.53 4.04 -7.61
N LEU A 50 8.34 3.44 -7.58
CA LEU A 50 7.09 4.10 -7.97
C LEU A 50 6.73 5.27 -7.05
N GLY A 51 6.98 5.14 -5.75
CA GLY A 51 6.79 6.21 -4.78
C GLY A 51 7.69 7.41 -5.06
N VAL A 52 8.94 7.18 -5.48
CA VAL A 52 9.89 8.23 -5.88
C VAL A 52 9.50 8.86 -7.22
N GLU A 53 9.17 8.04 -8.23
CA GLU A 53 8.72 8.55 -9.54
C GLU A 53 7.47 9.41 -9.44
N SER A 54 6.56 9.08 -8.53
CA SER A 54 5.33 9.84 -8.27
C SER A 54 5.58 11.25 -7.72
N PHE A 55 6.78 11.58 -7.22
CA PHE A 55 7.13 12.97 -6.89
C PHE A 55 7.40 13.81 -8.14
N PHE A 56 7.92 13.21 -9.20
CA PHE A 56 8.24 13.89 -10.45
C PHE A 56 7.04 13.95 -11.38
N HIS A 57 6.15 12.96 -11.29
CA HIS A 57 4.95 12.87 -12.12
C HIS A 57 3.70 12.72 -11.25
N GLN A 58 3.03 13.84 -10.97
CA GLN A 58 1.85 13.91 -10.11
C GLN A 58 0.71 12.95 -10.49
N GLU A 59 0.65 12.45 -11.73
CA GLU A 59 -0.38 11.52 -12.18
C GLU A 59 -0.23 10.08 -11.63
N HIS A 60 0.92 9.74 -11.04
CA HIS A 60 1.21 8.38 -10.57
C HIS A 60 0.77 8.08 -9.13
N HIS A 61 0.20 9.06 -8.42
CA HIS A 61 -0.37 8.86 -7.07
C HIS A 61 -1.45 7.76 -7.05
N SER A 62 -2.14 7.55 -8.17
CA SER A 62 -3.14 6.49 -8.37
C SER A 62 -2.53 5.10 -8.21
N TYR A 63 -1.38 4.84 -8.86
CA TYR A 63 -0.65 3.58 -8.72
C TYR A 63 -0.11 3.42 -7.31
N CYS A 64 0.37 4.51 -6.71
CA CYS A 64 0.86 4.50 -5.33
C CYS A 64 -0.24 4.08 -4.34
N ALA A 65 -1.46 4.60 -4.50
CA ALA A 65 -2.61 4.23 -3.67
C ALA A 65 -2.99 2.75 -3.82
N ILE A 66 -2.98 2.20 -5.04
CA ILE A 66 -3.28 0.78 -5.28
C ILE A 66 -2.24 -0.11 -4.59
N ILE A 67 -0.95 0.19 -4.78
CA ILE A 67 0.12 -0.60 -4.17
C ILE A 67 0.06 -0.50 -2.66
N LEU A 68 -0.15 0.70 -2.10
CA LEU A 68 -0.34 0.88 -0.67
C LEU A 68 -1.50 0.03 -0.14
N GLY A 69 -2.65 0.04 -0.83
CA GLY A 69 -3.81 -0.74 -0.46
C GLY A 69 -3.57 -2.25 -0.50
N LEU A 70 -2.85 -2.75 -1.51
CA LEU A 70 -2.44 -4.15 -1.61
C LEU A 70 -1.47 -4.54 -0.49
N LEU A 71 -0.49 -3.69 -0.18
CA LEU A 71 0.45 -3.94 0.91
C LEU A 71 -0.28 -4.04 2.25
N LEU A 72 -1.21 -3.12 2.53
CA LEU A 72 -2.03 -3.14 3.74
C LEU A 72 -2.89 -4.40 3.83
N PHE A 73 -3.51 -4.82 2.72
CA PHE A 73 -4.33 -6.02 2.67
C PHE A 73 -3.49 -7.28 2.99
N ILE A 74 -2.33 -7.38 2.35
CA ILE A 74 -1.39 -8.50 2.53
C ILE A 74 -0.82 -8.53 3.95
N ASP A 75 -0.40 -7.38 4.49
CA ASP A 75 0.14 -7.29 5.85
C ASP A 75 -0.92 -7.63 6.90
N THR A 76 -2.15 -7.12 6.75
CA THR A 76 -3.28 -7.45 7.63
C THR A 76 -3.58 -8.96 7.58
N HIS A 77 -3.57 -9.55 6.39
CA HIS A 77 -3.77 -11.00 6.22
C HIS A 77 -2.68 -11.82 6.88
N LYS A 78 -1.42 -11.43 6.69
CA LYS A 78 -0.28 -12.12 7.30
C LYS A 78 -0.30 -12.00 8.81
N GLU A 79 -0.61 -10.82 9.35
CA GLU A 79 -0.70 -10.61 10.80
C GLU A 79 -1.79 -11.48 11.40
N GLN A 80 -2.96 -11.59 10.76
CA GLN A 80 -4.01 -12.50 11.21
C GLN A 80 -3.63 -13.98 11.15
N LYS A 81 -2.79 -14.37 10.18
CA LYS A 81 -2.29 -15.75 10.09
C LYS A 81 -1.24 -16.04 11.17
N GLU A 82 -0.37 -15.08 11.48
CA GLU A 82 0.68 -15.22 12.50
C GLU A 82 0.12 -15.12 13.93
N LYS A 83 -0.87 -14.25 14.13
CA LYS A 83 -1.51 -13.97 15.42
C LYS A 83 -3.02 -13.81 15.20
N PRO A 84 -3.77 -14.92 15.17
CA PRO A 84 -5.21 -14.85 14.91
C PRO A 84 -5.91 -14.12 16.06
N VAL A 85 -6.67 -13.09 15.69
CA VAL A 85 -7.50 -12.34 16.64
C VAL A 85 -8.92 -12.87 16.53
N SER A 86 -9.57 -13.11 17.68
CA SER A 86 -10.96 -13.56 17.69
C SER A 86 -11.89 -12.46 17.18
N LYS A 87 -12.90 -12.83 16.39
CA LYS A 87 -13.85 -11.88 15.78
C LYS A 87 -14.60 -10.99 16.79
N TRP A 88 -14.73 -11.48 18.02
CA TRP A 88 -15.44 -10.83 19.12
C TRP A 88 -14.52 -10.01 20.03
N SER A 89 -13.22 -9.97 19.74
CA SER A 89 -12.26 -9.13 20.46
C SER A 89 -12.28 -7.71 19.92
N SER A 90 -12.08 -6.72 20.81
CA SER A 90 -11.85 -5.33 20.43
C SER A 90 -10.66 -5.16 19.47
N ALA A 91 -9.66 -6.05 19.53
CA ALA A 91 -8.53 -6.05 18.61
C ALA A 91 -8.91 -6.40 17.15
N TYR A 92 -10.07 -7.03 16.92
CA TYR A 92 -10.56 -7.34 15.58
C TYR A 92 -10.96 -6.07 14.80
N ALA A 93 -11.27 -4.98 15.51
CA ALA A 93 -11.51 -3.68 14.88
C ALA A 93 -10.30 -3.21 14.06
N SER A 94 -9.08 -3.47 14.54
CA SER A 94 -7.83 -3.15 13.82
C SER A 94 -7.65 -3.98 12.54
N VAL A 95 -8.23 -5.18 12.51
CA VAL A 95 -8.16 -6.08 11.36
C VAL A 95 -9.12 -5.60 10.28
N ILE A 96 -10.35 -5.27 10.68
CA ILE A 96 -11.35 -4.71 9.77
C ILE A 96 -10.86 -3.38 9.21
N SER A 97 -10.26 -2.51 10.05
CA SER A 97 -9.74 -1.23 9.58
C SER A 97 -8.58 -1.42 8.59
N GLY A 98 -7.68 -2.38 8.82
CA GLY A 98 -6.60 -2.70 7.89
C GLY A 98 -7.10 -3.12 6.50
N TYR A 99 -8.05 -4.07 6.45
CA TYR A 99 -8.66 -4.50 5.20
C TYR A 99 -9.50 -3.39 4.55
N GLY A 100 -10.33 -2.71 5.33
CA GLY A 100 -11.21 -1.64 4.86
C GLY A 100 -10.41 -0.48 4.27
N PHE A 101 -9.36 -0.03 4.96
CA PHE A 101 -8.48 1.02 4.48
C PHE A 101 -7.73 0.59 3.20
N GLY A 102 -7.27 -0.67 3.14
CA GLY A 102 -6.65 -1.22 1.93
C GLY A 102 -7.59 -1.20 0.73
N ILE A 103 -8.85 -1.64 0.90
CA ILE A 103 -9.87 -1.64 -0.15
C ILE A 103 -10.16 -0.21 -0.63
N VAL A 104 -10.32 0.75 0.29
CA VAL A 104 -10.56 2.16 -0.05
C VAL A 104 -9.41 2.74 -0.88
N CYS A 105 -8.15 2.43 -0.53
CA CYS A 105 -6.98 2.88 -1.30
C CYS A 105 -6.97 2.29 -2.73
N ILE A 106 -7.32 1.02 -2.88
CA ILE A 106 -7.41 0.35 -4.20
C ILE A 106 -8.52 0.99 -5.04
N ILE A 107 -9.72 1.13 -4.48
CA ILE A 107 -10.86 1.74 -5.18
C ILE A 107 -10.51 3.17 -5.60
N TYR A 108 -9.89 3.95 -4.70
CA TYR A 108 -9.43 5.29 -5.01
C TYR A 108 -8.52 5.27 -6.24
N GLY A 109 -7.43 4.49 -6.22
CA GLY A 109 -6.50 4.47 -7.36
C GLY A 109 -7.15 3.99 -8.67
N LEU A 110 -8.09 3.04 -8.62
CA LEU A 110 -8.83 2.58 -9.80
C LEU A 110 -9.72 3.67 -10.40
N ILE A 111 -10.45 4.41 -9.56
CA ILE A 111 -11.28 5.55 -10.01
C ILE A 111 -10.39 6.58 -10.71
N ARG A 112 -9.22 6.87 -10.14
CA ARG A 112 -8.29 7.86 -10.68
C ARG A 112 -7.69 7.43 -12.03
N ILE A 113 -7.37 6.15 -12.18
CA ILE A 113 -6.96 5.59 -13.47
C ILE A 113 -8.09 5.70 -14.49
N TYR A 114 -9.32 5.35 -14.10
CA TYR A 114 -10.49 5.45 -14.96
C TYR A 114 -10.76 6.90 -15.43
N ASP A 115 -10.62 7.87 -14.54
CA ASP A 115 -10.76 9.30 -14.86
C ASP A 115 -9.71 9.77 -15.88
N ILE A 116 -8.47 9.28 -15.77
CA ILE A 116 -7.39 9.56 -16.74
C ILE A 116 -7.75 8.97 -18.11
N PHE A 117 -8.22 7.72 -18.17
CA PHE A 117 -8.57 7.04 -19.42
C PHE A 117 -9.79 7.63 -20.12
N THR A 118 -10.76 8.15 -19.38
CA THR A 118 -12.01 8.70 -19.93
C THR A 118 -11.91 10.17 -20.34
N GLY A 119 -10.76 10.82 -20.13
CA GLY A 119 -10.55 12.22 -20.51
C GLY A 119 -11.35 13.23 -19.70
N CYS A 120 -12.02 12.81 -18.62
CA CYS A 120 -12.64 13.70 -17.62
C CYS A 120 -11.61 14.51 -16.82
N TYR A 121 -10.33 14.26 -17.08
CA TYR A 121 -9.16 14.97 -16.56
C TYR A 121 -8.60 15.96 -17.61
N GLN A 122 -9.30 17.09 -17.77
CA GLN A 122 -8.71 18.36 -18.25
C GLN A 122 -8.78 19.40 -17.11
#